data_AF-U9TYM2-F1
#
_entry.id   AF-U9TYM2-F1
#
_cell.length_a   1.000
_cell.length_b   1.000
_cell.length_c   1.000
_cell.angle_alpha   90.00
_cell.angle_beta   90.00
_cell.angle_gamma   90.00
#
_symmetry.space_group_name_H-M   'P 1'
#
loop_
_entity.id
_entity.type
_entity.pdbx_description
1 polymer ?
#
loop_
_entity_poly.entity_id
_entity_poly.type
_entity_poly.pdbx_seq_one_letter_code
_entity_poly.pdbx_strand_id
1 'polypeptide(L)'
;MTSSRMDGTMNYFLSDQIQSQVYVNGIKFLKSNKKNYQIVNEPMNPDKIKFLCNYPGCTKHFKDNHHLKVHQRKHTGEKPFTCDYQGCKRRFSQKNNLKTHQRIHKGERPYECEVCHKTFRQPTNLNAHRKRIHEPFLLW
;
A
#
# COMPACT_ATOMS: atom_id res chain seq x y z
N MET A 1 -8.15 -56.99 -2.49
CA MET A 1 -7.41 -56.35 -1.40
C MET A 1 -6.06 -55.92 -1.96
N THR A 2 -5.81 -54.59 -1.94
CA THR A 2 -4.50 -53.88 -2.01
C THR A 2 -3.63 -54.15 -3.26
N SER A 3 -2.84 -53.25 -3.83
CA SER A 3 -2.40 -51.89 -3.52
C SER A 3 -1.94 -51.27 -4.86
N SER A 4 -2.31 -50.02 -5.11
CA SER A 4 -1.95 -49.28 -6.33
C SER A 4 -0.56 -48.66 -6.22
N ARG A 5 0.02 -48.41 -7.39
CA ARG A 5 1.35 -47.86 -7.71
C ARG A 5 1.72 -46.54 -7.02
N MET A 6 3.03 -46.37 -6.93
CA MET A 6 3.84 -45.38 -6.21
C MET A 6 3.68 -43.92 -6.66
N ASP A 7 4.08 -43.05 -5.72
CA ASP A 7 3.88 -41.61 -5.59
C ASP A 7 4.54 -40.69 -6.64
N GLY A 8 3.81 -39.62 -6.96
CA GLY A 8 4.18 -38.28 -6.47
C GLY A 8 5.26 -37.51 -7.23
N THR A 9 4.81 -36.66 -8.14
CA THR A 9 5.56 -35.72 -9.00
C THR A 9 6.47 -34.70 -8.28
N MET A 10 7.56 -34.35 -8.98
CA MET A 10 8.59 -33.35 -8.69
C MET A 10 8.09 -31.89 -8.52
N ASN A 11 8.88 -31.15 -7.74
CA ASN A 11 8.89 -29.73 -7.40
C ASN A 11 8.71 -28.73 -8.56
N TYR A 12 8.10 -27.56 -8.27
CA TYR A 12 8.52 -26.26 -8.81
C TYR A 12 8.38 -25.15 -7.76
N PHE A 13 9.53 -24.60 -7.32
CA PHE A 13 9.65 -23.30 -6.67
C PHE A 13 9.29 -22.19 -7.66
N LEU A 14 8.59 -21.12 -7.23
CA LEU A 14 8.62 -19.80 -7.90
C LEU A 14 8.20 -18.68 -6.94
N SER A 15 9.13 -17.76 -6.74
CA SER A 15 9.13 -16.55 -5.93
C SER A 15 8.35 -15.39 -6.55
N ASP A 16 7.90 -14.47 -5.69
CA ASP A 16 7.55 -13.06 -5.95
C ASP A 16 6.44 -12.71 -6.97
N GLN A 17 5.43 -11.93 -6.51
CA GLN A 17 4.59 -10.92 -7.22
C GLN A 17 3.10 -10.87 -6.77
N ILE A 18 2.81 -10.82 -5.45
CA ILE A 18 1.47 -10.45 -4.95
C ILE A 18 1.47 -8.96 -4.60
N GLN A 19 0.83 -8.10 -5.43
CA GLN A 19 0.87 -6.63 -5.23
C GLN A 19 -0.33 -6.02 -4.48
N SER A 20 -1.44 -6.73 -4.25
CA SER A 20 -2.44 -6.29 -3.25
C SER A 20 -3.49 -7.36 -2.90
N GLN A 21 -3.95 -7.31 -1.64
CA GLN A 21 -5.03 -8.14 -1.09
C GLN A 21 -6.37 -7.36 -1.09
N VAL A 22 -7.46 -8.04 -1.43
CA VAL A 22 -8.85 -7.55 -1.55
C VAL A 22 -9.77 -8.55 -0.83
N TYR A 23 -10.70 -8.13 0.02
CA TYR A 23 -11.68 -8.97 0.72
C TYR A 23 -13.14 -8.70 0.36
N VAL A 24 -13.84 -9.60 -0.33
CA VAL A 24 -15.29 -9.46 -0.60
C VAL A 24 -16.05 -10.44 0.27
N ASN A 25 -17.02 -9.98 1.05
CA ASN A 25 -17.87 -10.82 1.91
C ASN A 25 -17.08 -11.80 2.82
N GLY A 26 -15.94 -11.36 3.36
CA GLY A 26 -15.09 -12.19 4.23
C GLY A 26 -14.13 -13.14 3.50
N ILE A 27 -14.16 -13.17 2.17
CA ILE A 27 -13.30 -14.02 1.34
C ILE A 27 -12.08 -13.21 0.85
N LYS A 28 -10.87 -13.74 1.01
CA LYS A 28 -9.60 -13.12 0.56
C LYS A 28 -9.35 -13.36 -0.93
N PHE A 29 -9.22 -12.29 -1.69
CA PHE A 29 -8.83 -12.25 -3.09
C PHE A 29 -7.44 -11.63 -3.23
N LEU A 30 -6.54 -12.32 -3.91
CA LEU A 30 -5.23 -11.78 -4.29
C LEU A 30 -5.37 -11.14 -5.68
N LYS A 31 -4.99 -9.86 -5.82
CA LYS A 31 -4.94 -9.20 -7.12
C LYS A 31 -3.55 -9.39 -7.72
N SER A 32 -3.44 -10.29 -8.70
CA SER A 32 -2.30 -10.39 -9.60
C SER A 32 -2.51 -9.48 -10.83
N ASN A 33 -1.51 -8.69 -11.19
CA ASN A 33 -1.50 -7.95 -12.44
C ASN A 33 -1.27 -8.95 -13.59
N LYS A 34 -2.38 -9.54 -14.08
CA LYS A 34 -2.65 -10.13 -15.42
C LYS A 34 -3.46 -11.44 -15.29
N LYS A 35 -4.77 -11.30 -15.48
CA LYS A 35 -5.71 -12.24 -16.12
C LYS A 35 -5.63 -13.75 -15.81
N ASN A 36 -5.28 -14.22 -14.62
CA ASN A 36 -5.53 -15.61 -14.21
C ASN A 36 -5.79 -15.69 -12.69
N TYR A 37 -6.98 -16.17 -12.32
CA TYR A 37 -7.39 -16.38 -10.93
C TYR A 37 -6.92 -17.77 -10.49
N GLN A 38 -6.07 -17.86 -9.46
CA GLN A 38 -5.81 -19.11 -8.74
C GLN A 38 -6.51 -19.03 -7.38
N ILE A 39 -7.34 -20.04 -7.08
CA ILE A 39 -8.06 -20.18 -5.81
C ILE A 39 -7.10 -20.83 -4.81
N VAL A 40 -6.59 -20.05 -3.86
CA VAL A 40 -5.88 -20.59 -2.69
C VAL A 40 -6.87 -20.61 -1.52
N ASN A 41 -7.29 -21.81 -1.13
CA ASN A 41 -8.12 -22.03 0.06
C ASN A 41 -7.22 -22.10 1.30
N GLU A 42 -6.64 -20.97 1.71
CA GLU A 42 -6.05 -20.85 3.05
C GLU A 42 -7.07 -20.18 3.98
N PRO A 43 -7.53 -20.85 5.07
CA PRO A 43 -8.45 -20.25 6.01
C PRO A 43 -7.79 -19.04 6.66
N MET A 44 -8.47 -17.90 6.59
CA MET A 44 -8.07 -16.70 7.31
C MET A 44 -7.97 -17.00 8.80
N ASN A 45 -6.89 -16.60 9.45
CA ASN A 45 -6.82 -16.60 10.91
C ASN A 45 -7.81 -15.52 11.44
N PRO A 46 -8.94 -15.92 12.07
CA PRO A 46 -9.98 -14.98 12.50
C PRO A 46 -9.50 -14.01 13.58
N ASP A 47 -8.48 -14.39 14.34
CA ASP A 47 -7.98 -13.62 15.48
C ASP A 47 -7.09 -12.43 15.07
N LYS A 48 -6.60 -12.41 13.83
CA LYS A 48 -5.69 -11.37 13.31
C LYS A 48 -6.38 -10.21 12.58
N ILE A 49 -7.67 -10.29 12.27
CA ILE A 49 -8.38 -9.25 11.49
C ILE A 49 -9.62 -8.79 12.25
N LYS A 50 -9.48 -7.68 12.97
CA LYS A 50 -10.56 -7.14 13.80
C LYS A 50 -11.29 -5.95 13.19
N PHE A 51 -10.71 -5.27 12.20
CA PHE A 51 -11.23 -3.97 11.73
C PHE A 51 -11.47 -3.98 10.22
N LEU A 52 -12.68 -4.38 9.83
CA LEU A 52 -13.17 -4.37 8.44
C LEU A 52 -13.76 -3.00 8.07
N CYS A 53 -13.53 -2.57 6.83
CA CYS A 53 -14.25 -1.44 6.28
C CYS A 53 -15.69 -1.87 5.93
N ASN A 54 -16.66 -1.08 6.36
CA ASN A 54 -18.09 -1.31 6.11
C ASN A 54 -18.62 -0.54 4.89
N TYR A 55 -17.77 0.18 4.15
CA TYR A 55 -18.20 0.93 2.98
C TYR A 55 -18.56 -0.04 1.83
N PRO A 56 -19.72 0.12 1.15
CA PRO A 56 -20.13 -0.77 0.06
C PRO A 56 -19.06 -0.89 -1.03
N GLY A 57 -18.72 -2.11 -1.41
CA GLY A 57 -17.67 -2.41 -2.39
C GLY A 57 -16.24 -2.17 -1.89
N CYS A 58 -16.05 -1.78 -0.62
CA CYS A 58 -14.73 -1.71 -0.01
C CYS A 58 -14.38 -3.01 0.69
N THR A 59 -13.18 -3.47 0.39
CA THR A 59 -12.72 -4.80 0.71
C THR A 59 -11.49 -4.75 1.62
N LYS A 60 -11.28 -3.63 2.31
CA LYS A 60 -10.08 -3.35 3.08
C LYS A 60 -10.32 -3.68 4.55
N HIS A 61 -9.29 -4.25 5.17
CA HIS A 61 -9.25 -4.49 6.60
C HIS A 61 -7.93 -3.98 7.17
N PHE A 62 -7.92 -3.81 8.49
CA PHE A 62 -6.84 -3.17 9.21
C PHE A 62 -6.52 -3.94 10.48
N LYS A 63 -5.26 -3.82 10.92
CA LYS A 63 -4.78 -4.40 12.17
C LYS A 63 -5.34 -3.71 13.41
N ASP A 64 -5.74 -2.44 13.28
CA ASP A 64 -6.28 -1.63 14.36
C ASP A 64 -7.36 -0.65 13.86
N ASN A 65 -8.13 -0.11 14.81
CA ASN A 65 -9.21 0.85 14.55
C ASN A 65 -8.68 2.19 14.00
N HIS A 66 -7.48 2.60 14.42
CA HIS A 66 -6.91 3.87 13.97
C HIS A 66 -6.72 3.89 12.45
N HIS A 67 -6.13 2.83 11.89
CA HIS A 67 -5.94 2.72 10.45
C HIS A 67 -7.26 2.57 9.70
N LEU A 68 -8.26 1.88 10.28
CA LEU A 68 -9.61 1.81 9.72
C LEU A 68 -10.25 3.20 9.62
N LYS A 69 -10.24 4.00 10.71
CA LYS A 69 -10.78 5.36 10.71
C LYS A 69 -10.10 6.24 9.68
N VAL A 70 -8.77 6.20 9.61
CA VAL A 70 -8.01 6.95 8.59
C VAL A 70 -8.37 6.51 7.17
N HIS A 71 -8.58 5.22 6.95
CA HIS A 71 -9.03 4.71 5.67
C HIS A 71 -10.45 5.17 5.31
N GLN A 72 -11.39 5.16 6.25
CA GLN A 72 -12.77 5.59 6.02
C GLN A 72 -12.87 7.04 5.52
N ARG A 73 -11.92 7.90 5.89
CA ARG A 73 -11.81 9.27 5.33
C ARG A 73 -11.63 9.31 3.82
N LYS A 74 -11.16 8.23 3.19
CA LYS A 74 -11.09 8.12 1.73
C LYS A 74 -12.47 7.99 1.09
N HIS A 75 -13.43 7.41 1.81
CA HIS A 75 -14.81 7.27 1.36
C HIS A 75 -15.62 8.52 1.64
N THR A 76 -15.50 9.08 2.85
CA THR A 76 -16.26 10.28 3.25
C THR A 76 -15.68 11.57 2.71
N GLY A 77 -14.42 11.56 2.27
CA GLY A 77 -13.69 12.76 1.86
C GLY A 77 -13.28 13.67 3.02
N GLU A 78 -13.45 13.22 4.27
CA GLU A 78 -13.13 14.01 5.46
C GLU A 78 -11.64 14.43 5.48
N LYS A 79 -11.42 15.73 5.66
CA LYS A 79 -10.08 16.34 5.71
C LYS A 79 -9.97 17.22 6.96
N PRO A 80 -9.77 16.61 8.15
CA PRO A 80 -9.80 17.34 9.41
C PRO A 80 -8.55 18.20 9.62
N PHE A 81 -7.46 17.98 8.88
CA PHE A 81 -6.22 18.71 9.07
C PHE A 81 -6.11 19.86 8.07
N THR A 82 -6.17 21.10 8.55
CA THR A 82 -6.11 22.31 7.73
C THR A 82 -4.72 22.94 7.80
N CYS A 83 -4.26 23.52 6.69
CA CYS A 83 -3.06 24.34 6.69
C CYS A 83 -3.32 25.68 7.39
N ASP A 84 -2.43 26.06 8.28
CA ASP A 84 -2.44 27.29 9.07
C ASP A 84 -1.73 28.47 8.38
N TYR A 85 -1.11 28.24 7.23
CA TYR A 85 -0.40 29.27 6.49
C TYR A 85 -1.39 30.27 5.86
N GLN A 86 -1.13 31.56 6.05
CA GLN A 86 -1.98 32.64 5.55
C GLN A 86 -2.19 32.56 4.04
N GLY A 87 -3.45 32.67 3.60
CA GLY A 87 -3.83 32.50 2.19
C GLY A 87 -3.86 31.04 1.70
N CYS A 88 -3.44 30.05 2.49
CA CYS A 88 -3.50 28.64 2.12
C CYS A 88 -4.76 27.96 2.67
N LYS A 89 -5.68 27.57 1.78
CA LYS A 89 -6.93 26.87 2.16
C LYS A 89 -6.85 25.34 2.05
N ARG A 90 -5.64 24.76 1.96
CA ARG A 90 -5.48 23.31 1.74
C ARG A 90 -5.81 22.50 3.01
N ARG A 91 -6.51 21.38 2.79
CA ARG A 91 -6.91 20.43 3.85
C ARG A 91 -6.48 19.01 3.50
N PHE A 92 -6.20 18.21 4.52
CA PHE A 92 -5.64 16.87 4.42
C PHE A 92 -6.41 15.88 5.30
N SER A 93 -6.50 14.63 4.85
CA SER A 93 -7.12 13.52 5.60
C SER A 93 -6.20 12.94 6.68
N GLN A 94 -4.89 13.24 6.61
CA GLN A 94 -3.86 12.74 7.52
C GLN A 94 -2.88 13.85 7.94
N LYS A 95 -2.44 13.81 9.20
CA LYS A 95 -1.49 14.77 9.78
C LYS A 95 -0.13 14.77 9.08
N ASN A 96 0.40 13.61 8.71
CA ASN A 96 1.69 13.51 8.01
C ASN A 96 1.66 14.18 6.63
N ASN A 97 0.52 14.14 5.94
CA ASN A 97 0.35 14.82 4.67
C ASN A 97 0.35 16.34 4.84
N LEU A 98 -0.31 16.85 5.89
CA LEU A 98 -0.24 18.27 6.26
C LEU A 98 1.20 18.69 6.59
N LYS A 99 1.90 17.94 7.45
CA LYS A 99 3.29 18.25 7.83
C LYS A 99 4.21 18.32 6.60
N THR A 100 4.05 17.37 5.68
CA THR A 100 4.79 17.34 4.43
C THR A 100 4.42 18.52 3.51
N HIS A 101 3.15 18.90 3.49
CA HIS A 101 2.70 20.08 2.75
C HIS A 101 3.26 21.39 3.33
N GLN A 102 3.35 21.53 4.64
CA GLN A 102 3.89 22.74 5.28
C GLN A 102 5.36 23.02 4.89
N ARG A 103 6.14 21.98 4.53
CA ARG A 103 7.49 22.14 3.95
C ARG A 103 7.50 22.99 2.67
N ILE A 104 6.38 23.07 1.96
CA ILE A 104 6.26 23.92 0.77
C ILE A 104 6.40 25.40 1.15
N HIS A 105 5.72 25.82 2.20
CA HIS A 105 5.70 27.21 2.67
C HIS A 105 7.04 27.62 3.28
N LYS A 106 7.73 26.68 3.92
CA LYS A 106 9.07 26.92 4.51
C LYS A 106 10.23 26.70 3.53
N GLY A 107 9.97 26.23 2.32
CA GLY A 107 11.01 25.88 1.35
C GLY A 107 11.85 24.64 1.70
N GLU A 108 11.56 23.95 2.80
CA GLU A 108 12.34 22.80 3.29
C GLU A 108 12.40 21.64 2.29
N ARG A 109 13.62 21.13 2.03
CA ARG A 109 13.89 19.94 1.20
C ARG A 109 14.88 19.00 1.89
N PRO A 110 14.47 18.29 2.95
CA PRO A 110 15.39 17.58 3.84
C PRO A 110 15.93 16.26 3.25
N TYR A 111 15.50 15.85 2.07
CA TYR A 111 15.93 14.58 1.47
C TYR A 111 16.83 14.85 0.28
N GLU A 112 18.09 14.47 0.37
CA GLU A 112 19.09 14.69 -0.66
C GLU A 112 19.41 13.41 -1.41
N CYS A 113 19.65 13.51 -2.72
CA CYS A 113 20.21 12.42 -3.48
C CYS A 113 21.72 12.37 -3.28
N GLU A 114 22.22 11.26 -2.76
CA GLU A 114 23.65 11.08 -2.50
C GLU A 114 24.51 11.04 -3.78
N VAL A 115 23.91 10.81 -4.95
CA VAL A 115 24.63 10.71 -6.24
C VAL A 115 24.76 12.08 -6.91
N CYS A 116 23.70 12.88 -6.93
CA CYS A 116 23.68 14.16 -7.66
C CYS A 116 23.35 15.39 -6.78
N HIS A 117 23.29 15.21 -5.46
CA HIS A 117 23.01 16.25 -4.45
C HIS A 117 21.68 17.01 -4.64
N LYS A 118 20.79 16.50 -5.49
CA LYS A 118 19.48 17.11 -5.69
C LYS A 118 18.59 16.86 -4.48
N THR A 119 17.93 17.91 -4.00
CA THR A 119 17.09 17.86 -2.79
C THR A 119 15.59 17.79 -3.08
N PHE A 120 14.86 17.09 -2.21
CA PHE A 120 13.44 16.76 -2.32
C PHE A 120 12.70 17.02 -1.02
N ARG A 121 11.40 17.33 -1.13
CA ARG A 121 10.51 17.55 0.03
C ARG A 121 10.01 16.24 0.66
N GLN A 122 10.09 15.13 -0.07
CA GLN A 122 9.56 13.82 0.31
C GLN A 122 10.53 12.70 -0.07
N PRO A 123 10.63 11.64 0.75
CA PRO A 123 11.50 10.51 0.46
C PRO A 123 11.02 9.69 -0.74
N THR A 124 9.70 9.64 -0.98
CA THR A 124 9.12 9.00 -2.17
C THR A 124 9.58 9.66 -3.46
N ASN A 125 9.68 10.99 -3.47
CA ASN A 125 10.17 11.75 -4.62
C ASN A 125 11.67 11.50 -4.86
N LEU A 126 12.47 11.48 -3.79
CA LEU A 126 13.89 11.10 -3.87
C LEU A 126 14.05 9.67 -4.42
N ASN A 127 13.31 8.70 -3.88
CA ASN A 127 13.40 7.31 -4.34
C ASN A 127 12.98 7.16 -5.80
N ALA A 128 11.91 7.84 -6.23
CA ALA A 128 11.49 7.85 -7.63
C ALA A 128 12.55 8.50 -8.54
N HIS A 129 13.17 9.60 -8.10
CA HIS A 129 14.28 10.21 -8.82
C HIS A 129 15.46 9.26 -8.95
N ARG A 130 15.92 8.66 -7.84
CA ARG A 130 17.02 7.69 -7.84
C ARG A 130 16.75 6.55 -8.82
N LYS A 131 15.56 5.94 -8.75
CA LYS A 131 15.18 4.84 -9.64
C LYS A 131 15.17 5.23 -11.11
N ARG A 132 14.74 6.45 -11.45
CA ARG A 132 14.61 6.89 -12.84
C ARG A 132 15.90 7.41 -13.46
N ILE A 133 16.77 8.02 -12.66
CA ILE A 133 17.94 8.74 -13.15
C ILE A 133 19.24 7.98 -12.89
N HIS A 134 19.33 7.26 -11.77
CA HIS A 134 20.56 6.59 -11.33
C HIS A 134 20.48 5.05 -11.40
N GLU A 135 19.27 4.49 -11.42
CA GLU A 135 19.06 3.03 -11.61
C GLU A 135 18.25 2.71 -12.89
N PRO A 136 18.58 3.29 -14.07
CA PRO A 136 17.75 3.12 -15.27
C PRO A 136 17.68 1.66 -15.77
N PHE A 137 18.59 0.78 -15.33
CA PHE A 137 18.72 -0.59 -15.84
C PHE A 137 18.15 -1.68 -14.92
N LEU A 138 17.64 -1.37 -13.72
CA LEU A 138 17.08 -2.37 -12.80
C LEU A 138 15.59 -2.71 -13.05
N LEU A 139 15.16 -2.69 -14.31
CA LEU A 139 13.77 -2.97 -14.71
C LEU A 139 13.62 -4.09 -15.76
N TRP A 140 14.58 -5.00 -15.84
CA TRP A 140 14.54 -6.21 -16.68
C TRP A 140 14.90 -7.43 -15.85
#